data_AF-A0A9P5YE33-F1
#
_entry.id   AF-A0A9P5YE33-F1
#
_cell.length_a   1.000
_cell.length_b   1.000
_cell.length_c   1.000
_cell.angle_alpha   90.00
_cell.angle_beta   90.00
_cell.angle_gamma   90.00
#
_symmetry.space_group_name_H-M   'P 1'
#
loop_
_entity.id
_entity.type
_entity.pdbx_description
1 polymer ?
#
loop_
_entity_poly.entity_id
_entity_poly.type
_entity_poly.pdbx_seq_one_letter_code
_entity_poly.pdbx_strand_id
1 'polypeptide(L)'
;MSATDSWRPSNYMTTTSSTIPGLGAISSRVILSLGKATLRGAEFIITRQRLNTISAEFPHQNTDRIVGLDSMYEDILELSRIRAFTIILVQIGTYQTCKLTEHLVKWPYIEISLFISLLTDILDPLKLYSTHKMGELSTMVQAYKRSLATWEIHSLEPFIVFLQVLAKKGCNSLLCTLSDACNGLSLLCGHPFHVLWPNLPELPFTPATSDRIIHRAEIWKTLENELILWRIRSIKEMVMTWHRLYDQELAVDIVVDLLEFSG
;
A
#
# COMPACT_ATOMS: atom_id res chain seq x y z
N MET A 1 31.58 59.56 6.26
CA MET A 1 32.65 59.28 7.23
C MET A 1 32.38 57.90 7.78
N SER A 2 33.16 56.83 7.66
CA SER A 2 34.46 56.50 7.04
C SER A 2 34.40 54.95 6.90
N ALA A 3 34.62 54.35 5.74
CA ALA A 3 35.91 53.93 5.17
C ALA A 3 36.40 52.55 5.67
N THR A 4 36.64 51.65 4.68
CA THR A 4 37.77 50.69 4.55
C THR A 4 37.83 49.52 5.56
N ASP A 5 38.23 48.29 5.25
CA ASP A 5 38.92 47.66 4.12
C ASP A 5 38.99 46.14 4.45
N SER A 6 38.73 45.19 3.56
CA SER A 6 39.65 44.58 2.58
C SER A 6 40.26 43.21 2.99
N TRP A 7 40.41 42.36 1.96
CA TRP A 7 41.22 41.14 1.81
C TRP A 7 40.74 39.78 2.36
N ARG A 8 40.36 38.88 1.43
CA ARG A 8 41.05 37.60 1.06
C ARG A 8 40.12 36.64 0.28
N PRO A 9 40.64 35.61 -0.43
CA PRO A 9 41.27 35.73 -1.74
C PRO A 9 40.47 34.96 -2.82
N SER A 10 40.46 35.49 -4.03
CA SER A 10 39.99 34.82 -5.23
C SER A 10 40.97 33.72 -5.66
N ASN A 11 40.63 32.46 -5.36
CA ASN A 11 41.26 31.28 -5.96
C ASN A 11 40.19 30.44 -6.68
N TYR A 12 39.67 30.95 -7.80
CA TYR A 12 39.01 30.09 -8.78
C TYR A 12 40.12 29.40 -9.57
N MET A 13 40.55 28.25 -9.05
CA MET A 13 41.39 27.33 -9.79
C MET A 13 40.48 26.63 -10.81
N THR A 14 40.28 27.28 -11.96
CA THR A 14 39.63 26.68 -13.12
C THR A 14 40.59 25.65 -13.70
N THR A 15 40.62 24.45 -13.14
CA THR A 15 41.25 23.30 -13.78
C THR A 15 40.40 22.89 -14.98
N THR A 16 40.65 23.55 -16.11
CA THR A 16 40.34 23.00 -17.44
C THR A 16 41.27 21.81 -17.67
N SER A 17 40.96 20.69 -17.03
CA SER A 17 41.42 19.38 -17.48
C SER A 17 40.71 19.07 -18.80
N SER A 18 41.23 19.67 -19.87
CA SER A 18 40.99 19.23 -21.24
C SER A 18 41.61 17.84 -21.38
N THR A 19 40.88 16.82 -20.94
CA THR A 19 41.21 15.45 -21.26
C THR A 19 40.84 15.27 -22.72
N ILE A 20 41.79 15.55 -23.61
CA ILE A 20 41.71 15.12 -25.01
C ILE A 20 41.39 13.61 -24.93
N PRO A 21 40.22 13.15 -25.38
CA PRO A 21 39.87 11.74 -25.30
C PRO A 21 40.77 11.01 -26.30
N GLY A 22 41.93 10.55 -25.85
CA GLY A 22 42.74 9.61 -26.62
C GLY A 22 41.87 8.41 -26.99
N LEU A 23 42.08 7.80 -28.15
CA LEU A 23 41.29 6.67 -28.66
C LEU A 23 41.03 5.56 -27.60
N GLY A 24 41.91 5.38 -26.62
CA GLY A 24 41.73 4.44 -25.49
C GLY A 24 40.65 4.81 -24.46
N ALA A 25 40.23 6.07 -24.38
CA ALA A 25 39.13 6.49 -23.50
C ALA A 25 37.75 6.04 -24.03
N ILE A 26 37.63 5.84 -25.34
CA ILE A 26 36.38 5.38 -25.97
C ILE A 26 36.21 3.88 -25.74
N SER A 27 37.27 3.08 -25.90
CA SER A 27 37.22 1.62 -25.68
C SER A 27 36.93 1.25 -24.22
N SER A 28 37.52 1.95 -23.26
CA SER A 28 37.27 1.72 -21.82
C SER A 28 35.83 2.03 -21.41
N ARG A 29 35.20 3.07 -21.96
CA ARG A 29 33.78 3.38 -21.72
C ARG A 29 32.85 2.33 -22.32
N VAL A 30 33.16 1.82 -23.51
CA VAL A 30 32.37 0.75 -24.15
C VAL A 30 32.45 -0.54 -23.33
N ILE A 31 33.65 -0.96 -22.93
CA ILE A 31 33.84 -2.17 -22.09
C ILE A 31 33.11 -2.02 -20.75
N LEU A 32 33.22 -0.86 -20.09
CA LEU A 32 32.52 -0.60 -18.83
C LEU A 32 31.00 -0.64 -19.00
N SER A 33 30.48 -0.06 -20.10
CA SER A 33 29.04 -0.07 -20.38
C SER A 33 28.52 -1.48 -20.65
N LEU A 34 29.29 -2.30 -21.38
CA LEU A 34 28.97 -3.69 -21.65
C LEU A 34 28.96 -4.52 -20.35
N GLY A 35 29.99 -4.36 -19.50
CA GLY A 35 30.04 -5.04 -18.20
C GLY A 35 28.83 -4.70 -17.31
N LYS A 36 28.43 -3.42 -17.25
CA LYS A 36 27.21 -3.00 -16.53
C LYS A 36 25.93 -3.61 -17.11
N ALA A 37 25.83 -3.68 -18.44
CA ALA A 37 24.67 -4.28 -19.11
C ALA A 37 24.59 -5.79 -18.84
N THR A 38 25.72 -6.51 -18.91
CA THR A 38 25.79 -7.94 -18.60
C THR A 38 25.43 -8.23 -17.15
N LEU A 39 25.94 -7.43 -16.19
CA LEU A 39 25.59 -7.58 -14.77
C LEU A 39 24.09 -7.37 -14.53
N ARG A 40 23.49 -6.31 -15.08
CA ARG A 40 22.04 -6.08 -15.00
C ARG A 40 21.23 -7.21 -15.65
N GLY A 41 21.73 -7.76 -16.76
CA GLY A 41 21.11 -8.91 -17.42
C GLY A 41 21.12 -10.16 -16.54
N ALA A 42 22.23 -10.44 -15.86
CA ALA A 42 22.34 -11.57 -14.94
C ALA A 42 21.41 -11.39 -13.71
N GLU A 43 21.40 -10.21 -13.08
CA GLU A 43 20.50 -9.89 -11.97
C GLU A 43 19.03 -10.06 -12.37
N PHE A 44 18.67 -9.63 -13.59
CA PHE A 44 17.32 -9.80 -14.12
C PHE A 44 16.92 -11.27 -14.27
N ILE A 45 17.81 -12.11 -14.81
CA ILE A 45 17.56 -13.55 -14.99
C ILE A 45 17.40 -14.23 -13.62
N ILE A 46 18.29 -13.94 -12.67
CA ILE A 46 18.25 -14.51 -11.32
C ILE A 46 16.96 -14.09 -10.61
N THR A 47 16.60 -12.81 -10.67
CA THR A 47 15.36 -12.28 -10.09
C THR A 47 14.14 -12.96 -10.68
N ARG A 48 14.11 -13.13 -12.02
CA ARG A 48 13.01 -13.80 -12.70
C ARG A 48 12.91 -15.28 -12.30
N GLN A 49 14.04 -15.97 -12.15
CA GLN A 49 14.06 -17.36 -11.74
C GLN A 49 13.58 -17.54 -10.29
N ARG A 50 14.03 -16.68 -9.36
CA ARG A 50 13.53 -16.66 -7.98
C ARG A 50 12.03 -16.41 -7.96
N LEU A 51 11.56 -15.39 -8.66
CA LEU A 51 10.14 -15.06 -8.72
C LEU A 51 9.29 -16.19 -9.33
N ASN A 52 9.78 -16.87 -10.37
CA ASN A 52 9.09 -18.03 -10.95
C ASN A 52 8.97 -19.19 -9.96
N THR A 53 10.05 -19.47 -9.21
CA THR A 53 10.07 -20.53 -8.19
C THR A 53 9.06 -20.23 -7.09
N ILE A 54 9.08 -18.99 -6.59
CA ILE A 54 8.13 -18.49 -5.60
C ILE A 54 6.70 -18.54 -6.15
N SER A 55 6.46 -18.05 -7.37
CA SER A 55 5.10 -17.97 -7.94
C SER A 55 4.44 -19.34 -8.10
N ALA A 56 5.21 -20.43 -8.18
CA ALA A 56 4.66 -21.78 -8.26
C ALA A 56 4.03 -22.25 -6.93
N GLU A 57 4.45 -21.66 -5.81
CA GLU A 57 4.02 -22.04 -4.46
C GLU A 57 2.96 -21.07 -3.89
N PHE A 58 2.57 -20.03 -4.63
CA PHE A 58 1.63 -19.01 -4.17
C PHE A 58 0.39 -18.91 -5.10
N PRO A 59 -0.80 -18.60 -4.55
CA PRO A 59 -1.08 -18.44 -3.12
C PRO A 59 -1.09 -19.79 -2.38
N HIS A 60 -0.68 -19.77 -1.12
CA HIS A 60 -0.75 -20.93 -0.22
C HIS A 60 -1.64 -20.62 0.99
N GLN A 61 -2.08 -21.65 1.71
CA GLN A 61 -2.82 -21.50 2.96
C GLN A 61 -1.87 -21.28 4.15
N ASN A 62 -2.36 -20.62 5.19
CA ASN A 62 -1.61 -20.39 6.44
C ASN A 62 -1.19 -21.71 7.13
N THR A 63 -1.85 -22.82 6.83
CA THR A 63 -1.60 -24.15 7.39
C THR A 63 -0.65 -25.01 6.56
N ASP A 64 -0.27 -24.57 5.37
CA ASP A 64 0.56 -25.35 4.46
C ASP A 64 1.99 -25.50 4.98
N ARG A 65 2.57 -26.68 4.79
CA ARG A 65 3.95 -27.00 5.20
C ARG A 65 4.85 -27.07 3.98
N ILE A 66 5.12 -25.90 3.40
CA ILE A 66 6.00 -25.76 2.24
C ILE A 66 7.45 -25.66 2.71
N VAL A 67 8.32 -26.52 2.18
CA VAL A 67 9.76 -26.50 2.52
C VAL A 67 10.38 -25.24 1.95
N GLY A 68 11.05 -24.45 2.78
CA GLY A 68 11.67 -23.19 2.37
C GLY A 68 10.71 -22.00 2.30
N LEU A 69 9.49 -22.11 2.84
CA LEU A 69 8.50 -21.02 2.81
C LEU A 69 9.01 -19.72 3.45
N ASP A 70 9.74 -19.82 4.57
CA ASP A 70 10.29 -18.66 5.25
C ASP A 70 11.28 -17.90 4.34
N SER A 71 12.19 -18.61 3.66
CA SER A 71 13.09 -17.99 2.68
C SER A 71 12.34 -17.39 1.48
N MET A 72 11.22 -17.99 1.04
CA MET A 72 10.40 -17.41 -0.02
C MET A 72 9.75 -16.10 0.41
N TYR A 73 9.34 -15.95 1.67
CA TYR A 73 8.81 -14.70 2.19
C TYR A 73 9.87 -13.61 2.31
N GLU A 74 11.08 -13.95 2.73
CA GLU A 74 12.23 -13.02 2.71
C GLU A 74 12.48 -12.52 1.28
N ASP A 75 12.54 -13.45 0.32
CA ASP A 75 12.69 -13.14 -1.11
C ASP A 75 11.54 -12.29 -1.66
N ILE A 76 10.28 -12.64 -1.37
CA ILE A 76 9.10 -11.89 -1.83
C ILE A 76 9.15 -10.46 -1.31
N LEU A 77 9.46 -10.27 -0.03
CA LEU A 77 9.49 -8.93 0.55
C LEU A 77 10.63 -8.12 -0.07
N GLU A 78 11.82 -8.69 -0.25
CA GLU A 78 12.92 -8.05 -0.96
C GLU A 78 12.52 -7.66 -2.39
N LEU A 79 11.93 -8.60 -3.13
CA LEU A 79 11.51 -8.43 -4.52
C LEU A 79 10.26 -7.56 -4.68
N SER A 80 9.50 -7.30 -3.60
CA SER A 80 8.31 -6.46 -3.64
C SER A 80 8.67 -5.07 -4.16
N ARG A 81 9.83 -4.53 -3.77
CA ARG A 81 10.36 -3.23 -4.23
C ARG A 81 10.42 -3.07 -5.75
N ILE A 82 10.45 -4.17 -6.50
CA ILE A 82 10.61 -4.15 -7.95
C ILE A 82 9.41 -4.80 -8.64
N ARG A 83 9.00 -6.03 -8.28
CA ARG A 83 8.07 -6.84 -9.10
C ARG A 83 7.18 -7.84 -8.36
N ALA A 84 7.31 -8.06 -7.04
CA ALA A 84 6.58 -9.14 -6.36
C ALA A 84 5.23 -8.73 -5.73
N PHE A 85 4.77 -7.50 -5.90
CA PHE A 85 3.52 -7.02 -5.27
C PHE A 85 2.28 -7.80 -5.68
N THR A 86 2.21 -8.30 -6.91
CA THR A 86 1.06 -9.11 -7.36
C THR A 86 0.86 -10.34 -6.47
N ILE A 87 1.95 -11.03 -6.10
CA ILE A 87 1.89 -12.23 -5.26
C ILE A 87 1.40 -11.86 -3.85
N ILE A 88 1.95 -10.78 -3.29
CA ILE A 88 1.57 -10.26 -1.98
C ILE A 88 0.09 -9.87 -1.95
N LEU A 89 -0.38 -9.16 -2.96
CA LEU A 89 -1.78 -8.76 -3.07
C LEU A 89 -2.70 -9.97 -3.15
N VAL A 90 -2.37 -10.97 -3.97
CA VAL A 90 -3.15 -12.22 -4.04
C VAL A 90 -3.17 -12.95 -2.70
N GLN A 91 -2.06 -12.96 -1.97
CA GLN A 91 -1.97 -13.56 -0.63
C GLN A 91 -2.82 -12.79 0.40
N ILE A 92 -2.86 -11.46 0.29
CA ILE A 92 -3.74 -10.60 1.09
C ILE A 92 -5.20 -10.88 0.76
N GLY A 93 -5.57 -10.88 -0.53
CA GLY A 93 -6.93 -11.09 -1.00
C GLY A 93 -7.51 -12.46 -0.63
N THR A 94 -6.66 -13.45 -0.33
CA THR A 94 -7.07 -14.80 0.11
C THR A 94 -7.10 -14.97 1.64
N TYR A 95 -6.89 -13.91 2.42
CA TYR A 95 -6.74 -13.90 3.89
C TYR A 95 -5.57 -14.77 4.43
N GLN A 96 -4.64 -15.18 3.58
CA GLN A 96 -3.55 -16.08 3.95
C GLN A 96 -2.29 -15.30 4.38
N THR A 97 -2.45 -14.34 5.29
CA THR A 97 -1.42 -13.33 5.60
C THR A 97 -0.61 -13.59 6.88
N CYS A 98 -0.80 -14.72 7.56
CA CYS A 98 -0.15 -14.97 8.85
C CYS A 98 1.38 -14.97 8.71
N LYS A 99 1.88 -15.73 7.73
CA LYS A 99 3.32 -15.84 7.44
C LYS A 99 3.93 -14.56 6.90
N LEU A 100 3.21 -13.87 6.01
CA LEU A 100 3.59 -12.54 5.53
C LEU A 100 3.81 -11.57 6.70
N THR A 101 2.85 -11.52 7.63
CA THR A 101 2.93 -10.65 8.80
C THR A 101 4.09 -11.03 9.72
N GLU A 102 4.35 -12.33 9.93
CA GLU A 102 5.51 -12.82 10.72
C GLU A 102 6.86 -12.35 10.18
N HIS A 103 6.98 -12.20 8.86
CA HIS A 103 8.22 -11.73 8.23
C HIS A 103 8.29 -10.21 8.18
N LEU A 104 7.17 -9.54 7.90
CA LEU A 104 7.10 -8.08 7.88
C LEU A 104 7.45 -7.45 9.23
N VAL A 105 7.07 -8.03 10.36
CA VAL A 105 7.43 -7.46 11.68
C VAL A 105 8.92 -7.51 11.99
N LYS A 106 9.71 -8.30 11.24
CA LYS A 106 11.17 -8.35 11.37
C LYS A 106 11.85 -7.26 10.53
N TRP A 107 11.13 -6.62 9.61
CA TRP A 107 11.70 -5.61 8.73
C TRP A 107 11.99 -4.30 9.46
N PRO A 108 12.98 -3.50 8.99
CA PRO A 108 13.20 -2.16 9.49
C PRO A 108 11.94 -1.30 9.32
N TYR A 109 11.67 -0.42 10.29
CA TYR A 109 10.50 0.46 10.30
C TYR A 109 10.30 1.21 8.97
N ILE A 110 11.37 1.78 8.41
CA ILE A 110 11.32 2.57 7.17
C ILE A 110 10.81 1.70 6.01
N GLU A 111 11.19 0.43 5.98
CA GLU A 111 10.85 -0.49 4.91
C GLU A 111 9.38 -0.94 5.02
N ILE A 112 8.91 -1.21 6.23
CA ILE A 112 7.48 -1.45 6.49
C ILE A 112 6.68 -0.22 6.06
N SER A 113 7.17 0.98 6.36
CA SER A 113 6.51 2.24 6.00
C SER A 113 6.32 2.40 4.49
N LEU A 114 7.39 2.19 3.73
CA LEU A 114 7.37 2.25 2.27
C LEU A 114 6.48 1.16 1.67
N PHE A 115 6.55 -0.05 2.23
CA PHE A 115 5.75 -1.18 1.80
C PHE A 115 4.25 -0.92 1.97
N ILE A 116 3.83 -0.45 3.15
CA ILE A 116 2.43 -0.12 3.42
C ILE A 116 1.97 1.05 2.56
N SER A 117 2.79 2.10 2.43
CA SER A 117 2.46 3.25 1.57
C SER A 117 2.19 2.82 0.13
N LEU A 118 2.99 1.89 -0.40
CA LEU A 118 2.81 1.37 -1.75
C LEU A 118 1.58 0.46 -1.87
N LEU A 119 1.31 -0.42 -0.88
CA LEU A 119 0.07 -1.20 -0.87
C LEU A 119 -1.17 -0.31 -0.87
N THR A 120 -1.15 0.72 -0.04
CA THR A 120 -2.22 1.71 0.07
C THR A 120 -2.39 2.49 -1.24
N ASP A 121 -1.30 2.85 -1.91
CA ASP A 121 -1.32 3.52 -3.21
C ASP A 121 -1.87 2.63 -4.34
N ILE A 122 -1.62 1.32 -4.28
CA ILE A 122 -2.14 0.33 -5.24
C ILE A 122 -3.63 0.05 -5.00
N LEU A 123 -4.02 -0.07 -3.74
CA LEU A 123 -5.39 -0.36 -3.32
C LEU A 123 -6.23 0.91 -3.10
N ASP A 124 -5.73 2.06 -3.54
CA ASP A 124 -6.46 3.32 -3.53
C ASP A 124 -7.77 3.15 -4.32
N PRO A 125 -8.94 3.24 -3.65
CA PRO A 125 -10.24 3.06 -4.28
C PRO A 125 -10.43 3.96 -5.49
N LEU A 126 -9.98 5.21 -5.42
CA LEU A 126 -10.15 6.15 -6.52
C LEU A 126 -9.41 5.66 -7.77
N LYS A 127 -8.29 4.96 -7.60
CA LYS A 127 -7.57 4.29 -8.69
C LYS A 127 -8.18 2.94 -9.06
N LEU A 128 -8.81 2.24 -8.12
CA LEU A 128 -9.54 0.99 -8.41
C LEU A 128 -10.73 1.21 -9.37
N TYR A 129 -11.31 2.41 -9.36
CA TYR A 129 -12.43 2.82 -10.23
C TYR A 129 -11.96 3.58 -11.48
N SER A 130 -10.84 4.30 -11.42
CA SER A 130 -10.26 5.00 -12.57
C SER A 130 -9.52 4.04 -13.52
N THR A 131 -10.26 3.36 -14.39
CA THR A 131 -9.75 2.32 -15.30
C THR A 131 -8.86 2.80 -16.46
N HIS A 132 -8.67 4.11 -16.65
CA HIS A 132 -8.28 4.62 -17.97
C HIS A 132 -6.79 4.88 -18.21
N LYS A 133 -5.88 4.76 -17.21
CA LYS A 133 -4.48 5.22 -17.38
C LYS A 133 -3.33 4.43 -16.73
N MET A 134 -3.52 3.26 -16.12
CA MET A 134 -2.40 2.55 -15.48
C MET A 134 -2.31 1.07 -15.88
N GLY A 135 -1.47 0.75 -16.87
CA GLY A 135 -1.32 -0.62 -17.37
C GLY A 135 -0.85 -1.64 -16.31
N GLU A 136 0.27 -1.38 -15.64
CA GLU A 136 0.82 -2.31 -14.64
C GLU A 136 0.07 -2.29 -13.31
N LEU A 137 -0.43 -1.13 -12.86
CA LEU A 137 -1.25 -1.08 -11.66
C LEU A 137 -2.56 -1.85 -11.85
N SER A 138 -3.14 -1.74 -13.05
CA SER A 138 -4.34 -2.48 -13.41
C SER A 138 -4.14 -3.98 -13.33
N THR A 139 -2.98 -4.52 -13.76
CA THR A 139 -2.75 -5.98 -13.66
C THR A 139 -2.66 -6.44 -12.21
N MET A 140 -2.00 -5.68 -11.34
CA MET A 140 -1.92 -5.96 -9.89
C MET A 140 -3.30 -5.92 -9.23
N VAL A 141 -4.05 -4.86 -9.49
CA VAL A 141 -5.43 -4.69 -8.98
C VAL A 141 -6.35 -5.80 -9.46
N GLN A 142 -6.25 -6.21 -10.73
CA GLN A 142 -7.06 -7.29 -11.27
C GLN A 142 -6.68 -8.65 -10.66
N ALA A 143 -5.39 -8.90 -10.42
CA ALA A 143 -4.95 -10.10 -9.72
C ALA A 143 -5.52 -10.14 -8.29
N TYR A 144 -5.45 -9.02 -7.57
CA TYR A 144 -6.08 -8.86 -6.26
C TYR A 144 -7.58 -9.15 -6.32
N LYS A 145 -8.33 -8.47 -7.19
CA LYS A 145 -9.79 -8.64 -7.36
C LYS A 145 -10.17 -10.09 -7.69
N ARG A 146 -9.38 -10.80 -8.49
CA ARG A 146 -9.60 -12.22 -8.83
C ARG A 146 -9.33 -13.17 -7.67
N SER A 147 -8.51 -12.75 -6.71
CA SER A 147 -8.16 -13.56 -5.54
C SER A 147 -9.19 -13.46 -4.40
N LEU A 148 -10.04 -12.44 -4.43
CA LEU A 148 -11.12 -12.24 -3.45
C LEU A 148 -12.12 -13.38 -3.53
N ALA A 149 -12.62 -13.81 -2.37
CA ALA A 149 -13.70 -14.78 -2.33
C ALA A 149 -15.02 -14.17 -2.83
N THR A 150 -15.85 -14.99 -3.48
CA THR A 150 -17.12 -14.53 -4.10
C THR A 150 -18.15 -14.04 -3.10
N TRP A 151 -18.00 -14.38 -1.83
CA TRP A 151 -18.88 -13.98 -0.73
C TRP A 151 -18.41 -12.71 0.00
N GLU A 152 -17.24 -12.19 -0.35
CA GLU A 152 -16.73 -10.97 0.28
C GLU A 152 -17.61 -9.79 -0.08
N ILE A 153 -18.10 -9.14 0.97
CA ILE A 153 -18.97 -7.99 0.84
C ILE A 153 -18.15 -6.81 0.32
N HIS A 154 -16.86 -6.71 0.68
CA HIS A 154 -16.02 -5.59 0.34
C HIS A 154 -14.63 -5.98 -0.18
N SER A 155 -14.22 -5.39 -1.29
CA SER A 155 -12.94 -5.74 -1.94
C SER A 155 -11.71 -5.39 -1.10
N LEU A 156 -11.78 -4.41 -0.18
CA LEU A 156 -10.67 -4.08 0.71
C LEU A 156 -10.72 -4.81 2.06
N GLU A 157 -11.74 -5.63 2.33
CA GLU A 157 -11.84 -6.34 3.61
C GLU A 157 -10.58 -7.17 3.93
N PRO A 158 -10.03 -7.96 2.99
CA PRO A 158 -8.80 -8.72 3.28
C PRO A 158 -7.60 -7.81 3.58
N PHE A 159 -7.50 -6.66 2.93
CA PHE A 159 -6.46 -5.68 3.18
C PHE A 159 -6.60 -5.04 4.57
N ILE A 160 -7.82 -4.68 4.99
CA ILE A 160 -8.07 -4.13 6.33
C ILE A 160 -7.72 -5.17 7.40
N VAL A 161 -8.16 -6.41 7.24
CA VAL A 161 -7.82 -7.50 8.16
C VAL A 161 -6.31 -7.71 8.25
N PHE A 162 -5.61 -7.63 7.11
CA PHE A 162 -4.15 -7.67 7.08
C PHE A 162 -3.52 -6.53 7.91
N LEU A 163 -3.99 -5.29 7.74
CA LEU A 163 -3.49 -4.13 8.51
C LEU A 163 -3.77 -4.30 10.02
N GLN A 164 -4.93 -4.83 10.40
CA GLN A 164 -5.26 -5.10 11.82
C GLN A 164 -4.34 -6.16 12.42
N VAL A 165 -4.08 -7.25 11.70
CA VAL A 165 -3.16 -8.32 12.17
C VAL A 165 -1.74 -7.78 12.31
N LEU A 166 -1.30 -6.93 11.37
CA LEU A 166 0.01 -6.28 11.44
C LEU A 166 0.10 -5.30 12.63
N ALA A 167 -0.94 -4.50 12.88
CA ALA A 167 -1.03 -3.63 14.05
C ALA A 167 -0.95 -4.41 15.37
N LYS A 168 -1.75 -5.49 15.48
CA LYS A 168 -1.82 -6.35 16.68
C LYS A 168 -0.50 -7.02 17.02
N LYS A 169 0.34 -7.32 16.02
CA LYS A 169 1.70 -7.86 16.25
C LYS A 169 2.70 -6.82 16.77
N GLY A 170 2.24 -5.65 17.22
CA GLY A 170 3.08 -4.64 17.87
C GLY A 170 3.89 -3.81 16.88
N CYS A 171 3.43 -3.73 15.63
CA CYS A 171 4.05 -2.92 14.60
C CYS A 171 3.72 -1.44 14.86
N ASN A 172 4.35 -0.83 15.88
CA ASN A 172 4.22 0.62 16.15
C ASN A 172 4.57 1.45 14.91
N SER A 173 5.45 0.92 14.05
CA SER A 173 5.74 1.48 12.73
C SER A 173 4.52 1.56 11.82
N LEU A 174 3.55 0.64 11.90
CA LEU A 174 2.31 0.78 11.14
C LEU A 174 1.51 1.99 11.62
N LEU A 175 1.36 2.19 12.93
CA LEU A 175 0.65 3.34 13.49
C LEU A 175 1.38 4.65 13.16
N CYS A 176 2.72 4.68 13.28
CA CYS A 176 3.53 5.82 12.89
C CYS A 176 3.46 6.09 11.38
N THR A 177 3.55 5.07 10.52
CA THR A 177 3.43 5.25 9.06
C THR A 177 2.05 5.72 8.66
N LEU A 178 0.99 5.15 9.23
CA LEU A 178 -0.37 5.61 8.99
C LEU A 178 -0.54 7.06 9.46
N SER A 179 0.09 7.45 10.57
CA SER A 179 0.06 8.82 11.10
C SER A 179 0.94 9.82 10.33
N ASP A 180 2.13 9.41 9.88
CA ASP A 180 3.17 10.26 9.27
C ASP A 180 3.02 10.38 7.75
N ALA A 181 2.48 9.35 7.11
CA ALA A 181 2.10 9.47 5.72
C ALA A 181 0.98 10.52 5.67
N CYS A 182 1.28 11.71 5.15
CA CYS A 182 0.28 12.73 4.80
C CYS A 182 -0.83 12.22 3.87
N ASN A 183 -0.69 10.99 3.37
CA ASN A 183 -1.63 10.21 2.57
C ASN A 183 -2.12 8.94 3.28
N GLY A 184 -1.55 8.45 4.39
CA GLY A 184 -1.97 7.19 5.03
C GLY A 184 -3.20 7.41 5.90
N LEU A 185 -3.11 8.38 6.81
CA LEU A 185 -4.24 8.79 7.65
C LEU A 185 -5.29 9.49 6.80
N SER A 186 -4.93 10.22 5.75
CA SER A 186 -5.87 10.89 4.83
C SER A 186 -6.30 10.01 3.65
N LEU A 187 -5.69 8.84 3.41
CA LEU A 187 -6.29 7.81 2.54
C LEU A 187 -7.14 6.84 3.35
N LEU A 188 -6.96 6.72 4.66
CA LEU A 188 -8.01 6.16 5.52
C LEU A 188 -9.10 7.23 5.70
N CYS A 189 -8.78 8.37 6.30
CA CYS A 189 -9.64 9.53 6.58
C CYS A 189 -10.07 10.39 5.38
N GLY A 190 -9.63 10.10 4.17
CA GLY A 190 -10.12 10.77 2.94
C GLY A 190 -10.63 9.76 1.92
N HIS A 191 -10.46 8.46 2.19
CA HIS A 191 -11.28 7.45 1.57
C HIS A 191 -12.67 7.56 2.18
N PRO A 192 -13.72 7.57 1.34
CA PRO A 192 -15.10 7.61 1.79
C PRO A 192 -15.39 6.68 2.97
N PHE A 193 -14.72 5.53 3.01
CA PHE A 193 -15.02 4.45 3.92
C PHE A 193 -14.68 4.71 5.38
N HIS A 194 -13.75 5.59 5.75
CA HIS A 194 -13.56 5.87 7.19
C HIS A 194 -14.79 6.50 7.83
N VAL A 195 -15.52 7.35 7.07
CA VAL A 195 -16.77 7.91 7.56
C VAL A 195 -17.93 6.93 7.39
N LEU A 196 -17.81 5.95 6.50
CA LEU A 196 -18.86 4.95 6.26
C LEU A 196 -18.77 3.73 7.19
N TRP A 197 -17.62 3.45 7.78
CA TRP A 197 -17.40 2.26 8.60
C TRP A 197 -17.90 2.44 10.04
N PRO A 198 -18.34 1.36 10.73
CA PRO A 198 -18.52 1.35 12.17
C PRO A 198 -17.31 1.94 12.91
N ASN A 199 -17.58 2.67 13.99
CA ASN A 199 -16.53 3.04 14.93
C ASN A 199 -15.85 1.80 15.49
N LEU A 200 -14.58 1.61 15.15
CA LEU A 200 -13.72 0.65 15.82
C LEU A 200 -12.89 1.42 16.85
N PRO A 201 -13.11 1.23 18.17
CA PRO A 201 -12.40 1.97 19.22
C PRO A 201 -10.88 1.80 19.15
N GLU A 202 -10.43 0.71 18.54
CA GLU A 202 -9.02 0.35 18.36
C GLU A 202 -8.30 1.20 17.30
N LEU A 203 -9.04 1.98 16.50
CA LEU A 203 -8.48 2.80 15.44
C LEU A 203 -8.58 4.30 15.79
N PRO A 204 -7.48 5.08 15.68
CA PRO A 204 -7.42 6.48 16.11
C PRO A 204 -8.13 7.46 15.14
N PHE A 205 -9.02 6.96 14.27
CA PHE A 205 -9.65 7.74 13.19
C PHE A 205 -10.92 8.47 13.60
N THR A 206 -11.18 8.64 14.90
CA THR A 206 -12.44 9.20 15.40
C THR A 206 -12.33 10.70 15.67
N PRO A 207 -12.77 11.58 14.75
CA PRO A 207 -13.15 12.94 15.13
C PRO A 207 -14.39 12.89 16.03
N ALA A 208 -14.75 14.03 16.63
CA ALA A 208 -16.01 14.14 17.37
C ALA A 208 -17.19 13.66 16.50
N THR A 209 -18.17 12.97 17.10
CA THR A 209 -19.29 12.33 16.39
C THR A 209 -20.02 13.28 15.43
N SER A 210 -20.08 14.57 15.76
CA SER A 210 -20.69 15.63 14.92
C SER A 210 -19.93 15.87 13.62
N ASP A 211 -18.60 15.93 13.66
CA ASP A 211 -17.77 16.22 12.49
C ASP A 211 -17.80 15.03 11.52
N ARG A 212 -17.88 13.82 12.06
CA ARG A 212 -18.05 12.60 11.28
C ARG A 212 -19.33 12.63 10.45
N ILE A 213 -20.47 12.99 11.05
CA ILE A 213 -21.77 13.01 10.35
C ILE A 213 -21.75 13.99 9.18
N ILE A 214 -21.20 15.20 9.38
CA ILE A 214 -21.11 16.23 8.34
C ILE A 214 -20.24 15.74 7.18
N HIS A 215 -19.07 15.19 7.48
CA HIS A 215 -18.16 14.69 6.44
C HIS A 215 -18.75 13.48 5.70
N ARG A 216 -19.53 12.64 6.39
CA ARG A 216 -20.22 11.48 5.81
C ARG A 216 -21.22 11.92 4.75
N ALA A 217 -22.02 12.95 5.04
CA ALA A 217 -23.00 13.51 4.11
C ALA A 217 -22.33 14.16 2.88
N GLU A 218 -21.19 14.85 3.07
CA GLU A 218 -20.41 15.42 1.95
C GLU A 218 -19.85 14.33 1.05
N ILE A 219 -19.30 13.28 1.64
CA ILE A 219 -18.73 12.16 0.90
C ILE A 219 -19.80 11.42 0.11
N TRP A 220 -20.99 11.16 0.69
CA TRP A 220 -22.09 10.49 0.00
C TRP A 220 -22.45 11.13 -1.34
N LYS A 221 -22.38 12.47 -1.42
CA LYS A 221 -22.66 13.24 -2.64
C LYS A 221 -21.60 13.05 -3.74
N THR A 222 -20.41 12.57 -3.38
CA THR A 222 -19.28 12.39 -4.30
C THR A 222 -19.10 10.94 -4.75
N LEU A 223 -19.83 10.00 -4.14
CA LEU A 223 -19.68 8.58 -4.39
C LEU A 223 -20.41 8.11 -5.65
N GLU A 224 -19.83 7.13 -6.33
CA GLU A 224 -20.48 6.45 -7.45
C GLU A 224 -21.67 5.60 -6.97
N ASN A 225 -22.69 5.45 -7.81
CA ASN A 225 -23.91 4.67 -7.49
C ASN A 225 -23.61 3.23 -7.04
N GLU A 226 -22.53 2.62 -7.53
CA GLU A 226 -22.12 1.28 -7.11
C GLU A 226 -21.74 1.22 -5.62
N LEU A 227 -21.06 2.26 -5.11
CA LEU A 227 -20.66 2.36 -3.70
C LEU A 227 -21.86 2.65 -2.78
N ILE A 228 -22.84 3.42 -3.27
CA ILE A 228 -24.12 3.65 -2.60
C ILE A 228 -24.90 2.34 -2.48
N LEU A 229 -25.10 1.62 -3.59
CA LEU A 229 -25.79 0.34 -3.61
C LEU A 229 -25.09 -0.71 -2.74
N TRP A 230 -23.77 -0.71 -2.75
CA TRP A 230 -22.97 -1.54 -1.86
C TRP A 230 -23.29 -1.26 -0.40
N ARG A 231 -23.30 0.01 0.02
CA ARG A 231 -23.54 0.36 1.41
C ARG A 231 -24.93 -0.05 1.86
N ILE A 232 -25.95 0.19 1.04
CA ILE A 232 -27.32 -0.24 1.32
C ILE A 232 -27.38 -1.75 1.60
N ARG A 233 -26.64 -2.55 0.82
CA ARG A 233 -26.53 -4.01 1.06
C ARG A 233 -25.80 -4.32 2.36
N SER A 234 -24.71 -3.61 2.66
CA SER A 234 -23.93 -3.79 3.90
C SER A 234 -24.74 -3.45 5.15
N ILE A 235 -25.63 -2.45 5.09
CA ILE A 235 -26.50 -2.08 6.22
C ILE A 235 -27.38 -3.25 6.63
N LYS A 236 -27.93 -4.00 5.67
CA LYS A 236 -28.73 -5.20 5.97
C LYS A 236 -27.90 -6.20 6.79
N GLU A 237 -26.68 -6.49 6.36
CA GLU A 237 -25.80 -7.43 7.08
C GLU A 237 -25.44 -6.89 8.46
N MET A 238 -25.10 -5.60 8.58
CA MET A 238 -24.80 -4.94 9.86
C MET A 238 -25.99 -4.97 10.84
N VAL A 239 -27.21 -4.76 10.34
CA VAL A 239 -28.45 -4.88 11.13
C VAL A 239 -28.70 -6.33 11.56
N MET A 240 -28.32 -7.32 10.74
CA MET A 240 -28.44 -8.72 11.13
C MET A 240 -27.40 -9.12 12.19
N THR A 241 -26.21 -8.52 12.18
CA THR A 241 -25.21 -8.68 13.26
C THR A 241 -25.59 -7.97 14.55
N TRP A 242 -26.35 -6.86 14.46
CA TRP A 242 -26.86 -6.06 15.59
C TRP A 242 -27.61 -6.91 16.63
N HIS A 243 -28.37 -7.92 16.20
CA HIS A 243 -29.07 -8.80 17.14
C HIS A 243 -28.15 -9.60 18.08
N ARG A 244 -26.83 -9.63 17.83
CA ARG A 244 -25.86 -10.35 18.66
C ARG A 244 -25.05 -9.44 19.60
N LEU A 245 -24.78 -8.20 19.20
CA LEU A 245 -23.96 -7.24 19.96
C LEU A 245 -24.53 -5.83 19.69
N TYR A 246 -25.35 -5.31 20.61
CA TYR A 246 -25.91 -3.98 20.49
C TYR A 246 -24.81 -2.92 20.60
N ASP A 247 -24.64 -2.11 19.55
CA ASP A 247 -23.74 -0.95 19.51
C ASP A 247 -24.53 0.29 19.08
N GLN A 248 -24.61 1.26 20.00
CA GLN A 248 -25.35 2.51 19.80
C GLN A 248 -24.71 3.39 18.72
N GLU A 249 -23.39 3.37 18.57
CA GLU A 249 -22.70 4.18 17.56
C GLU A 249 -22.96 3.63 16.15
N LEU A 250 -23.00 2.31 16.03
CA LEU A 250 -23.37 1.62 14.80
C LEU A 250 -24.80 1.94 14.35
N ALA A 251 -25.73 1.98 15.31
CA ALA A 251 -27.13 2.33 15.05
C ALA A 251 -27.28 3.75 14.49
N VAL A 252 -26.54 4.71 15.06
CA VAL A 252 -26.52 6.11 14.58
C VAL A 252 -25.98 6.18 13.15
N ASP A 253 -24.91 5.46 12.84
CA ASP A 253 -24.34 5.43 11.48
C ASP A 253 -25.31 4.89 10.44
N ILE A 254 -26.03 3.82 10.77
CA ILE A 254 -27.04 3.23 9.88
C ILE A 254 -28.19 4.22 9.63
N VAL A 255 -28.66 4.91 10.68
CA VAL A 255 -29.73 5.91 10.56
C VAL A 255 -29.30 7.08 9.69
N VAL A 256 -28.07 7.58 9.86
CA VAL A 256 -27.52 8.66 9.04
C VAL A 256 -27.45 8.22 7.57
N ASP A 257 -26.96 7.01 7.29
CA ASP A 257 -26.93 6.49 5.91
C ASP A 257 -28.33 6.40 5.29
N LEU A 258 -29.31 5.87 6.03
CA LEU A 258 -30.68 5.72 5.53
C LEU A 258 -31.35 7.07 5.27
N LEU A 259 -31.08 8.07 6.10
CA LEU A 259 -31.58 9.43 5.90
C LEU A 259 -30.96 10.07 4.65
N GLU A 260 -29.65 9.96 4.46
CA GLU A 260 -28.97 10.48 3.26
C GLU A 260 -29.43 9.77 1.97
N PHE A 261 -29.76 8.48 2.01
CA PHE A 261 -30.32 7.76 0.86
C PHE A 261 -31.79 8.06 0.55
N SER A 262 -32.51 8.70 1.48
CA SER A 262 -33.94 8.97 1.35
C SER A 262 -34.26 10.35 0.76
N GLY A 263 -33.26 11.23 0.64
CA GLY A 263 -33.35 12.56 0.01
C GLY A 263 -32.92 12.55 -1.45
#